data_AF-A0A8J7Z3Y7-F1
#
_entry.id   AF-A0A8J7Z3Y7-F1
#
_cell.length_a   1.000
_cell.length_b   1.000
_cell.length_c   1.000
_cell.angle_alpha   90.00
_cell.angle_beta   90.00
_cell.angle_gamma   90.00
#
_symmetry.space_group_name_H-M   'P 1'
#
loop_
_entity.id
_entity.type
_entity.pdbx_description
1 polymer ?
#
loop_
_entity_poly.entity_id
_entity_poly.type
_entity_poly.pdbx_seq_one_letter_code
_entity_poly.pdbx_strand_id
1 'polypeptide(L)'
;MIAIASQMPDNPPTERIERFSGVRSHVQEVAECYTEGLEGSDLTWTFIGLARFCAGQALFTEAEYWYAECLRVTQRLYEGDHPTVAMSLNNLASLYDSQGRYSEAEPLYEQALA
;
A
#
# COMPACT_ATOMS: atom_id res chain seq x y z
N MET A 1 -20.96 2.82 24.65
CA MET A 1 -20.53 2.53 23.26
C MET A 1 -19.92 1.13 23.07
N ILE A 2 -20.11 0.15 23.97
CA ILE A 2 -19.45 -1.18 23.87
C ILE A 2 -20.41 -2.31 23.42
N ALA A 3 -21.74 -2.11 23.51
CA ALA A 3 -22.72 -3.19 23.28
C ALA A 3 -22.86 -3.64 21.81
N ILE A 4 -22.46 -2.82 20.84
CA ILE A 4 -22.63 -3.13 19.40
C ILE A 4 -21.55 -4.10 18.90
N ALA A 5 -20.33 -4.00 19.42
CA ALA A 5 -19.20 -4.82 18.97
C ALA A 5 -19.41 -6.32 19.25
N SER A 6 -20.15 -6.67 20.31
CA SER A 6 -20.41 -8.06 20.72
C SER A 6 -21.46 -8.79 19.86
N GLN A 7 -22.16 -8.08 18.98
CA GLN A 7 -23.18 -8.64 18.08
C GLN A 7 -22.71 -8.73 16.62
N MET A 8 -21.46 -8.34 16.35
CA MET A 8 -20.91 -8.40 15.00
C MET A 8 -20.45 -9.83 14.70
N PRO A 9 -20.91 -10.47 13.61
CA PRO A 9 -20.44 -11.80 13.25
C PRO A 9 -18.93 -11.76 12.97
N ASP A 10 -18.21 -12.81 13.38
CA ASP A 10 -16.75 -12.96 13.21
C ASP A 10 -16.29 -12.77 11.76
N ASN A 11 -17.20 -12.97 10.80
CA ASN A 11 -17.01 -12.63 9.40
C ASN A 11 -18.19 -11.77 8.90
N PRO A 12 -17.98 -10.52 8.45
CA PRO A 12 -19.06 -9.70 7.94
C PRO A 12 -19.69 -10.34 6.68
N PRO A 13 -21.02 -10.31 6.53
CA PRO A 13 -21.69 -10.82 5.34
C PRO A 13 -21.19 -10.08 4.08
N THR A 14 -21.03 -10.80 2.96
CA THR A 14 -20.46 -10.30 1.69
C THR A 14 -21.12 -9.00 1.20
N GLU A 15 -22.42 -8.85 1.43
CA GLU A 15 -23.20 -7.64 1.14
C GLU A 15 -22.70 -6.38 1.87
N ARG A 16 -22.14 -6.53 3.08
CA ARG A 16 -21.48 -5.43 3.81
C ARG A 16 -20.13 -5.08 3.20
N ILE A 17 -19.41 -6.03 2.62
CA ILE A 17 -18.13 -5.79 1.93
C ILE A 17 -18.39 -5.00 0.65
N GLU A 18 -19.38 -5.42 -0.15
CA GLU A 18 -19.78 -4.72 -1.38
C GLU A 18 -20.36 -3.33 -1.12
N ARG A 19 -21.06 -3.12 0.00
CA ARG A 19 -21.54 -1.79 0.40
C ARG A 19 -20.40 -0.77 0.58
N PHE A 20 -19.21 -1.23 0.94
CA PHE A 20 -18.03 -0.37 1.11
C PHE A 20 -17.06 -0.46 -0.07
N SER A 21 -17.29 -1.32 -1.07
CA SER A 21 -16.43 -1.41 -2.26
C SER A 21 -16.52 -0.17 -3.16
N GLY A 22 -17.68 0.51 -3.16
CA GLY A 22 -17.88 1.77 -3.86
C GLY A 22 -17.42 3.02 -3.09
N VAL A 23 -17.01 2.87 -1.83
CA VAL A 23 -16.45 3.97 -1.05
C VAL A 23 -14.95 3.92 -1.25
N ARG A 24 -14.40 4.94 -1.93
CA ARG A 24 -12.95 5.16 -1.98
C ARG A 24 -12.41 4.98 -0.56
N SER A 25 -11.51 4.02 -0.35
CA SER A 25 -11.06 3.74 1.02
C SER A 25 -10.50 5.04 1.61
N HIS A 26 -10.67 5.30 2.91
CA HIS A 26 -10.13 6.52 3.52
C HIS A 26 -8.61 6.64 3.25
N VAL A 27 -7.92 5.50 3.12
CA VAL A 27 -6.51 5.44 2.74
C VAL A 27 -6.28 5.91 1.30
N GLN A 28 -7.15 5.55 0.37
CA GLN A 28 -7.11 6.04 -1.02
C GLN A 28 -7.47 7.51 -1.14
N GLU A 29 -8.46 7.99 -0.39
CA GLU A 29 -8.78 9.41 -0.34
C GLU A 29 -7.63 10.24 0.24
N VAL A 30 -6.96 9.76 1.30
CA VAL A 30 -5.79 10.43 1.88
C VAL A 30 -4.61 10.41 0.91
N ALA A 31 -4.35 9.28 0.24
CA ALA A 31 -3.29 9.17 -0.76
C ALA A 31 -3.48 10.11 -1.96
N GLU A 32 -4.73 10.38 -2.34
CA GLU A 32 -5.05 11.24 -3.49
C GLU A 32 -5.16 12.74 -3.12
N CYS A 33 -5.64 13.07 -1.91
CA CYS A 33 -5.91 14.47 -1.52
C CYS A 33 -4.83 15.13 -0.66
N TYR A 34 -3.98 14.38 0.05
CA TYR A 34 -3.08 14.94 1.09
C TYR A 34 -1.58 14.78 0.79
N THR A 35 -1.20 14.57 -0.47
CA THR A 35 0.22 14.47 -0.89
C THR A 35 1.01 15.76 -0.64
N GLU A 36 0.35 16.92 -0.62
CA GLU A 36 1.00 18.23 -0.49
C GLU A 36 1.22 18.69 0.98
N GLY A 37 0.67 17.97 1.98
CA GLY A 37 0.66 18.41 3.39
C GLY A 37 1.19 17.41 4.41
N LEU A 38 1.58 16.20 4.00
CA LEU A 38 2.10 15.16 4.88
C LEU A 38 3.63 15.18 4.90
N GLU A 39 4.23 15.02 6.08
CA GLU A 39 5.65 14.72 6.19
C GLU A 39 5.94 13.40 5.45
N GLY A 40 7.11 13.29 4.80
CA GLY A 40 7.40 12.19 3.86
C GLY A 40 7.22 10.78 4.44
N SER A 41 7.36 10.61 5.77
CA SER A 41 7.11 9.34 6.47
C SER A 41 5.64 8.96 6.52
N ASP A 42 4.75 9.92 6.77
CA ASP A 42 3.30 9.67 6.93
C ASP A 42 2.65 9.36 5.58
N LEU A 43 3.16 9.99 4.53
CA LEU A 43 2.74 9.74 3.17
C LEU A 43 3.13 8.32 2.72
N THR A 44 4.34 7.87 3.07
CA THR A 44 4.84 6.52 2.76
C THR A 44 3.96 5.44 3.42
N TRP A 45 3.61 5.60 4.70
CA TRP A 45 2.74 4.66 5.40
C TRP A 45 1.33 4.57 4.82
N THR A 46 0.82 5.70 4.31
CA THR A 46 -0.49 5.74 3.64
C THR A 46 -0.48 4.91 2.37
N PHE A 47 0.51 5.11 1.48
CA PHE A 47 0.62 4.34 0.25
C PHE A 47 0.87 2.84 0.49
N ILE A 48 1.75 2.50 1.45
CA ILE A 48 2.02 1.09 1.81
C ILE A 48 0.74 0.43 2.35
N GLY A 49 -0.02 1.12 3.21
CA GLY A 49 -1.26 0.60 3.77
C GLY A 49 -2.29 0.28 2.70
N LEU A 50 -2.44 1.18 1.71
CA LEU A 50 -3.37 0.99 0.59
C LEU A 50 -2.94 -0.17 -0.31
N ALA A 51 -1.67 -0.21 -0.69
CA ALA A 51 -1.14 -1.27 -1.53
C ALA A 51 -1.27 -2.66 -0.87
N ARG A 52 -1.01 -2.76 0.43
CA ARG A 52 -1.25 -4.00 1.21
C ARG A 52 -2.71 -4.40 1.26
N PHE A 53 -3.61 -3.44 1.42
CA PHE A 53 -5.05 -3.69 1.42
C PHE A 53 -5.51 -4.23 0.06
N CYS A 54 -5.09 -3.61 -1.05
CA CYS A 54 -5.35 -4.09 -2.40
C CYS A 54 -4.77 -5.50 -2.62
N ALA A 55 -3.52 -5.73 -2.23
CA ALA A 55 -2.90 -7.06 -2.35
C ALA A 55 -3.67 -8.14 -1.57
N GLY A 56 -4.17 -7.83 -0.37
CA GLY A 56 -5.01 -8.73 0.42
C GLY A 56 -6.37 -9.05 -0.24
N GLN A 57 -6.86 -8.19 -1.14
CA GLN A 57 -8.06 -8.43 -1.95
C GLN A 57 -7.76 -9.09 -3.31
N ALA A 58 -6.52 -9.52 -3.55
CA ALA A 58 -6.04 -10.01 -4.84
C ALA A 58 -6.16 -8.97 -5.99
N LEU A 59 -6.23 -7.68 -5.63
CA LEU A 59 -6.24 -6.55 -6.54
C LEU A 59 -4.80 -6.13 -6.88
N PHE A 60 -4.07 -7.03 -7.57
CA PHE A 60 -2.63 -6.90 -7.77
C PHE A 60 -2.23 -5.70 -8.63
N THR A 61 -3.02 -5.36 -9.64
CA THR A 61 -2.76 -4.19 -10.50
C THR A 61 -2.84 -2.88 -9.71
N GLU A 62 -3.83 -2.75 -8.84
CA GLU A 62 -3.98 -1.57 -7.99
C GLU A 62 -2.89 -1.53 -6.91
N ALA A 63 -2.54 -2.68 -6.32
CA ALA A 63 -1.43 -2.77 -5.39
C ALA A 63 -0.10 -2.35 -6.03
N GLU A 64 0.17 -2.78 -7.27
CA GLU A 64 1.36 -2.42 -8.04
C GLU A 64 1.42 -0.91 -8.28
N TYR A 65 0.30 -0.32 -8.70
CA TYR A 65 0.19 1.12 -8.90
C TYR A 65 0.55 1.90 -7.62
N TRP A 66 -0.03 1.52 -6.48
CA TRP A 66 0.21 2.24 -5.21
C TRP A 66 1.63 2.06 -4.69
N TYR A 67 2.25 0.89 -4.83
CA TYR A 67 3.66 0.72 -4.47
C TYR A 67 4.60 1.48 -5.41
N ALA A 68 4.34 1.48 -6.71
CA ALA A 68 5.13 2.26 -7.67
C ALA A 68 5.02 3.76 -7.41
N GLU A 69 3.82 4.25 -7.07
CA GLU A 69 3.61 5.66 -6.73
C GLU A 69 4.31 6.04 -5.42
N CYS A 70 4.28 5.16 -4.41
CA CYS A 70 5.04 5.33 -3.18
C CYS A 70 6.55 5.49 -3.46
N LEU A 71 7.10 4.61 -4.31
CA LEU A 71 8.50 4.67 -4.71
C LEU A 71 8.81 5.99 -5.44
N ARG A 72 7.96 6.38 -6.39
CA ARG A 72 8.13 7.63 -7.16
C ARG A 72 8.16 8.86 -6.26
N VAL A 73 7.29 8.91 -5.26
CA VAL A 73 7.23 10.05 -4.33
C VAL A 73 8.42 10.04 -3.38
N THR A 74 8.76 8.88 -2.80
CA THR A 74 9.89 8.76 -1.88
C THR A 74 11.23 9.06 -2.56
N GLN A 75 11.43 8.67 -3.82
CA GLN A 75 12.61 9.06 -4.62
C GLN A 75 12.69 10.57 -4.93
N ARG A 76 11.55 11.28 -4.93
CA ARG A 76 11.54 12.75 -5.11
C ARG A 76 11.80 13.49 -3.81
N LEU A 77 11.33 12.95 -2.69
CA LEU A 77 11.42 13.57 -1.37
C LEU A 77 12.79 13.35 -0.71
N TYR A 78 13.40 12.19 -0.95
CA TYR A 78 14.65 11.80 -0.34
C TYR A 78 15.73 11.68 -1.43
N GLU A 79 16.82 12.43 -1.27
CA GLU A 79 17.98 12.36 -2.14
C GLU A 79 18.91 11.21 -1.70
N GLY A 80 19.43 10.45 -2.67
CA GLY A 80 20.39 9.37 -2.41
C GLY A 80 19.83 8.17 -1.66
N ASP A 81 20.71 7.45 -0.97
CA ASP A 81 20.36 6.25 -0.22
C ASP A 81 19.59 6.63 1.05
N HIS A 82 18.28 6.38 1.03
CA HIS A 82 17.40 6.68 2.15
C HIS A 82 16.59 5.44 2.55
N PRO A 83 16.48 5.12 3.85
CA PRO A 83 15.76 3.93 4.31
C PRO A 83 14.32 3.83 3.79
N THR A 84 13.63 4.97 3.63
CA THR A 84 12.28 5.00 3.07
C THR A 84 12.23 4.60 1.59
N VAL A 85 13.25 4.95 0.80
CA VAL A 85 13.35 4.53 -0.62
C VAL A 85 13.60 3.02 -0.69
N ALA A 86 14.52 2.50 0.12
CA ALA A 86 14.79 1.07 0.24
C ALA A 86 13.55 0.27 0.67
N MET A 87 12.78 0.78 1.65
CA MET A 87 11.52 0.17 2.07
C MET A 87 10.48 0.12 0.95
N SER A 88 10.35 1.21 0.17
CA SER A 88 9.41 1.26 -0.96
C SER A 88 9.79 0.27 -2.06
N LEU A 89 11.08 0.17 -2.40
CA LEU A 89 11.61 -0.84 -3.33
C LEU A 89 11.31 -2.26 -2.86
N ASN A 90 11.62 -2.57 -1.59
CA ASN A 90 11.38 -3.88 -1.00
C ASN A 90 9.89 -4.28 -1.02
N ASN A 91 8.97 -3.34 -0.77
CA ASN A 91 7.54 -3.62 -0.79
C ASN A 91 7.02 -3.91 -2.20
N LEU A 92 7.48 -3.17 -3.22
CA LEU A 92 7.14 -3.47 -4.62
C LEU A 92 7.71 -4.82 -5.05
N ALA A 93 8.95 -5.11 -4.67
CA ALA A 93 9.58 -6.41 -4.93
C ALA A 93 8.80 -7.56 -4.28
N SER A 94 8.37 -7.38 -3.02
CA SER A 94 7.56 -8.37 -2.29
C SER A 94 6.21 -8.64 -2.95
N LEU A 95 5.58 -7.63 -3.55
CA LEU A 95 4.37 -7.82 -4.33
C LEU A 95 4.62 -8.73 -5.55
N TYR A 96 5.72 -8.52 -6.27
CA TYR A 96 6.08 -9.36 -7.42
C TYR A 96 6.47 -10.77 -7.01
N ASP A 97 7.24 -10.90 -5.93
CA ASP A 97 7.61 -12.19 -5.33
C ASP A 97 6.37 -13.02 -4.96
N SER A 98 5.36 -12.39 -4.32
CA SER A 98 4.09 -13.05 -3.96
C SER A 98 3.27 -13.53 -5.15
N GLN A 99 3.50 -12.95 -6.34
CA GLN A 99 2.88 -13.34 -7.60
C GLN A 99 3.74 -14.33 -8.41
N GLY A 100 4.92 -14.71 -7.91
CA GLY A 100 5.88 -15.55 -8.63
C GLY A 100 6.65 -14.83 -9.74
N ARG A 101 6.57 -13.49 -9.80
CA ARG A 101 7.27 -12.63 -10.78
C ARG A 101 8.70 -12.34 -10.31
N TYR A 102 9.48 -13.38 -10.05
CA TYR A 102 10.81 -13.25 -9.43
C TYR A 102 11.81 -12.41 -10.24
N SER A 103 11.77 -12.50 -11.57
CA SER A 103 12.63 -11.72 -12.46
C SER A 103 12.38 -10.21 -12.37
N GLU A 104 11.19 -9.81 -11.91
CA GLU A 104 10.85 -8.39 -11.70
C GLU A 104 11.11 -7.96 -10.25
N ALA A 105 11.05 -8.90 -9.30
CA ALA A 105 11.33 -8.65 -7.88
C ALA A 105 12.83 -8.51 -7.59
N GLU A 106 13.66 -9.39 -8.15
CA GLU A 106 15.11 -9.46 -7.90
C GLU A 106 15.83 -8.11 -8.06
N PRO A 107 15.74 -7.39 -9.19
CA PRO A 107 16.44 -6.12 -9.35
C PRO A 107 15.97 -5.02 -8.38
N LEU A 108 14.73 -5.12 -7.88
CA LEU A 108 14.21 -4.18 -6.89
C LEU A 108 14.74 -4.51 -5.48
N TYR A 109 14.85 -5.80 -5.14
CA TYR A 109 15.52 -6.21 -3.90
C TYR A 109 17.00 -5.83 -3.91
N GLU A 110 17.70 -6.00 -5.03
CA GLU A 110 19.11 -5.57 -5.17
C GLU A 110 19.26 -4.07 -4.95
N GLN A 111 18.40 -3.26 -5.57
CA GLN A 111 18.39 -1.80 -5.36
C GLN A 111 18.06 -1.41 -3.92
N ALA A 112 17.24 -2.19 -3.21
CA ALA A 112 16.92 -1.93 -1.81
C ALA A 112 18.08 -2.27 -0.85
N LEU A 113 19.06 -3.07 -1.31
CA LEU A 113 20.21 -3.53 -0.53
C LEU A 113 21.50 -2.73 -0.81
N ALA A 114 21.54 -1.99 -1.91
CA ALA A 114 22.67 -1.14 -2.29
C ALA A 114 22.86 0.01 -1.29
#